data_AF-A0A942UQC9-F1
#
_entry.id   AF-A0A942UQC9-F1
#
_cell.length_a   1.000
_cell.length_b   1.000
_cell.length_c   1.000
_cell.angle_alpha   90.00
_cell.angle_beta   90.00
_cell.angle_gamma   90.00
#
_symmetry.space_group_name_H-M   'P 1'
#
loop_
_entity.id
_entity.type
_entity.pdbx_description
1 polymer ?
#
loop_
_entity_poly.entity_id
_entity_poly.type
_entity_poly.pdbx_seq_one_letter_code
_entity_poly.pdbx_strand_id
1 'polypeptide(L)'
;MSGSFQVKFRDGETLVISDIIEFEEKQQDEIEATAGDYTKIQLRQFNQDGKDLSYLTDEQKKIVLRTKKLTVDGKTADQLWGQKIVSVSVHSNERILERLGSDELSVIISIIDRIINTDFVIKAQFKGYPALTYTLMKSDDPEKFKFAVSFKRKNKGHYTLQIVTLTFKNSPHNKMTTRLIQDANLLNRMEDFKRKLKDAVNKEIKDNGNKN
;
A
#
# COMPACT_ATOMS: atom_id res chain seq x y z
N MET A 1 20.75 8.22 4.79
CA MET A 1 20.98 6.86 5.34
C MET A 1 19.60 6.30 5.69
N SER A 2 19.32 5.03 5.39
CA SER A 2 18.02 4.41 5.71
C SER A 2 18.18 3.61 6.99
N GLY A 3 17.45 3.98 8.06
CA GLY A 3 17.42 3.25 9.32
C GLY A 3 16.80 1.87 9.09
N SER A 4 17.65 0.85 9.01
CA SER A 4 17.21 -0.54 8.93
C SER A 4 17.62 -1.27 10.20
N PHE A 5 16.72 -2.09 10.72
CA PHE A 5 16.97 -2.92 11.90
C PHE A 5 16.28 -4.27 11.71
N GLN A 6 16.70 -5.27 12.46
CA GLN A 6 16.20 -6.63 12.33
C GLN A 6 15.30 -6.94 13.52
N VAL A 7 14.12 -7.49 13.24
CA VAL A 7 13.19 -7.99 14.26
C VAL A 7 13.02 -9.49 14.15
N LYS A 8 12.72 -10.14 15.27
CA LYS A 8 12.43 -11.57 15.35
C LYS A 8 10.96 -11.77 15.76
N PHE A 9 10.23 -12.53 14.96
CA PHE A 9 8.85 -12.89 15.22
C PHE A 9 8.74 -14.00 16.25
N ARG A 10 7.53 -14.21 16.78
CA ARG A 10 7.21 -15.24 17.77
C ARG A 10 7.63 -16.66 17.38
N ASP A 11 7.52 -17.00 16.09
CA ASP A 11 7.89 -18.30 15.51
C ASP A 11 9.39 -18.42 15.21
N GLY A 12 10.18 -17.40 15.54
CA GLY A 12 11.61 -17.34 15.29
C GLY A 12 11.99 -16.86 13.90
N GLU A 13 11.03 -16.58 13.01
CA GLU A 13 11.34 -15.93 11.73
C GLU A 13 11.92 -14.54 11.97
N THR A 14 12.86 -14.13 11.12
CA THR A 14 13.44 -12.80 11.17
C THR A 14 13.01 -11.95 9.99
N LEU A 15 12.96 -10.64 10.19
CA LEU A 15 12.62 -9.67 9.17
C LEU A 15 13.49 -8.44 9.34
N VAL A 16 14.14 -8.03 8.26
CA VAL A 16 14.81 -6.74 8.21
C VAL A 16 13.76 -5.69 7.86
N ILE A 17 13.55 -4.76 8.78
CA ILE A 17 12.75 -3.57 8.58
C ILE A 17 13.64 -2.53 7.88
N SER A 18 13.14 -1.93 6.81
CA SER A 18 13.81 -0.86 6.07
C SER A 18 12.77 0.07 5.49
N ASP A 19 12.80 1.32 5.93
CA ASP A 19 11.80 2.32 5.57
C ASP A 19 12.45 3.60 5.00
N ILE A 20 11.60 4.53 4.58
CA ILE A 20 11.96 5.88 4.12
C ILE A 20 12.27 6.82 5.30
N ILE A 21 11.78 6.50 6.50
CA ILE A 21 12.10 7.22 7.73
C ILE A 21 13.26 6.55 8.48
N GLU A 22 13.91 7.32 9.34
CA GLU A 22 14.78 6.80 10.38
C GLU A 22 13.95 6.56 11.65
N PHE A 23 14.09 5.38 12.24
CA PHE A 23 13.32 4.97 13.41
C PHE A 23 14.00 5.41 14.69
N GLU A 24 13.25 6.06 15.58
CA GLU A 24 13.69 6.27 16.96
C GLU A 24 13.67 4.95 17.73
N GLU A 25 14.49 4.84 18.78
CA GLU A 25 14.61 3.63 19.61
C GLU A 25 13.25 3.13 20.11
N LYS A 26 12.40 4.02 20.64
CA LYS A 26 11.04 3.69 21.07
C LYS A 26 10.17 3.07 19.98
N GLN A 27 10.32 3.52 18.73
CA GLN A 27 9.57 2.97 17.60
C GLN A 27 10.11 1.57 17.23
N GLN A 28 11.42 1.35 17.37
CA GLN A 28 12.02 0.04 17.17
C GLN A 28 11.51 -0.93 18.25
N ASP A 29 11.50 -0.52 19.52
CA ASP A 29 10.98 -1.29 20.64
C ASP A 29 9.50 -1.69 20.43
N GLU A 30 8.65 -0.75 19.97
CA GLU A 30 7.24 -1.04 19.65
C GLU A 30 7.08 -2.08 18.53
N ILE A 31 7.93 -2.01 17.50
CA ILE A 31 7.92 -2.94 16.38
C ILE A 31 8.44 -4.31 16.82
N GLU A 32 9.47 -4.36 17.65
CA GLU A 32 10.02 -5.59 18.23
C GLU A 32 9.03 -6.27 19.17
N ALA A 33 8.39 -5.52 20.06
CA ALA A 33 7.34 -6.03 20.93
C ALA A 33 6.18 -6.62 20.10
N THR A 34 5.74 -5.88 19.07
CA THR A 34 4.72 -6.38 18.14
C THR A 34 5.19 -7.64 17.41
N ALA A 35 6.43 -7.72 16.95
CA ALA A 35 6.95 -8.92 16.30
C ALA A 35 6.98 -10.12 17.26
N GLY A 36 7.35 -9.91 18.53
CA GLY A 36 7.37 -10.94 19.56
C GLY A 36 5.98 -11.54 19.88
N ASP A 37 4.92 -10.73 19.77
CA ASP A 37 3.55 -11.17 20.11
C ASP A 37 2.87 -12.00 19.00
N TYR A 38 3.29 -11.82 17.74
CA TYR A 38 2.62 -12.38 16.57
C TYR A 38 3.58 -13.22 15.71
N THR A 39 3.05 -14.20 14.97
CA THR A 39 3.79 -14.70 13.79
C THR A 39 3.66 -13.71 12.64
N LYS A 40 4.62 -13.74 11.71
CA LYS A 40 4.59 -12.89 10.51
C LYS A 40 3.33 -13.13 9.67
N ILE A 41 2.88 -14.38 9.57
CA ILE A 41 1.65 -14.74 8.87
C ILE A 41 0.44 -14.14 9.58
N GLN A 42 0.35 -14.25 10.91
CA GLN A 42 -0.74 -13.67 11.68
C GLN A 42 -0.82 -12.15 11.47
N LEU A 43 0.30 -11.45 11.63
CA LEU A 43 0.33 -9.99 11.49
C LEU A 43 -0.04 -9.51 10.08
N ARG A 44 0.30 -10.30 9.04
CA ARG A 44 -0.11 -10.04 7.64
C ARG A 44 -1.57 -10.40 7.36
N GLN A 45 -2.09 -11.46 7.98
CA GLN A 45 -3.47 -11.91 7.82
C GLN A 45 -4.47 -10.97 8.51
N PHE A 46 -4.06 -10.27 9.59
CA PHE A 46 -4.77 -9.13 10.18
C PHE A 46 -4.75 -7.87 9.28
N ASN A 47 -4.78 -8.04 7.95
CA ASN A 47 -4.66 -7.02 6.91
C ASN A 47 -5.48 -5.74 7.15
N GLN A 48 -6.56 -5.82 7.92
CA GLN A 48 -7.39 -4.67 8.24
C GLN A 48 -6.76 -3.71 9.25
N ASP A 49 -5.98 -4.19 10.25
CA ASP A 49 -5.66 -3.35 11.40
C ASP A 49 -4.16 -3.14 11.67
N GLY A 50 -3.27 -4.08 11.32
CA GLY A 50 -1.84 -3.96 11.69
C GLY A 50 -1.63 -3.57 13.16
N LYS A 51 -0.48 -2.98 13.49
CA LYS A 51 -0.32 -2.23 14.73
C LYS A 51 0.12 -0.81 14.43
N ASP A 52 -0.66 0.15 14.91
CA ASP A 52 -0.31 1.57 14.85
C ASP A 52 0.93 1.79 15.71
N LEU A 53 1.92 2.52 15.17
CA LEU A 53 2.96 3.11 16.01
C LEU A 53 2.31 4.18 16.88
N SER A 54 2.76 4.33 18.13
CA SER A 54 2.17 5.28 19.06
C SER A 54 2.37 6.74 18.62
N TYR A 55 3.42 7.02 17.83
CA TYR A 55 3.66 8.34 17.24
C TYR A 55 4.49 8.30 15.95
N LEU A 56 4.41 9.41 15.22
CA LEU A 56 5.38 9.85 14.21
C LEU A 56 5.80 11.27 14.55
N THR A 57 7.10 11.56 14.48
CA THR A 57 7.58 12.93 14.63
C THR A 57 7.18 13.78 13.43
N ASP A 58 7.11 15.10 13.61
CA ASP A 58 6.77 15.99 12.51
C ASP A 58 7.80 15.95 11.38
N GLU A 59 9.07 15.68 11.70
CA GLU A 59 10.10 15.48 10.69
C GLU A 59 9.89 14.18 9.90
N GLN A 60 9.54 13.08 10.57
CA GLN A 60 9.18 11.83 9.89
C GLN A 60 7.97 12.02 8.96
N LYS A 61 6.94 12.76 9.39
CA LYS A 61 5.78 13.08 8.54
C LYS A 61 6.19 13.90 7.30
N LYS A 62 7.08 14.89 7.45
CA LYS A 62 7.63 15.66 6.32
C LYS A 62 8.41 14.77 5.36
N ILE A 63 9.22 13.83 5.86
CA ILE A 63 9.97 12.86 5.04
C ILE A 63 9.01 12.00 4.22
N VAL A 64 7.92 11.50 4.82
CA VAL A 64 6.88 10.74 4.12
C VAL A 64 6.28 11.53 2.97
N LEU A 65 5.84 12.77 3.24
CA LEU A 65 5.23 13.62 2.21
C LEU A 65 6.23 14.03 1.12
N ARG A 66 7.47 14.37 1.51
CA ARG A 66 8.55 14.69 0.56
C ARG A 66 8.86 13.50 -0.34
N THR A 67 8.97 12.29 0.22
CA THR A 67 9.26 11.08 -0.54
C THR A 67 8.11 10.74 -1.49
N LYS A 68 6.86 10.89 -1.04
CA LYS A 68 5.69 10.79 -1.92
C LYS A 68 5.79 11.79 -3.06
N LYS A 69 6.01 13.08 -2.77
CA LYS A 69 6.13 14.14 -3.77
C LYS A 69 7.18 13.79 -4.81
N LEU A 70 8.41 13.45 -4.39
CA LEU A 70 9.49 13.03 -5.29
C LEU A 70 9.14 11.80 -6.14
N THR A 71 8.36 10.86 -5.59
CA THR A 71 7.93 9.66 -6.32
C THR A 71 6.92 10.01 -7.42
N VAL A 72 5.98 10.92 -7.15
CA VAL A 72 4.90 11.28 -8.09
C VAL A 72 5.20 12.49 -8.96
N ASP A 73 6.27 13.24 -8.68
CA ASP A 73 6.54 14.54 -9.31
C ASP A 73 6.61 14.46 -10.84
N GLY A 74 5.98 15.46 -11.48
CA GLY A 74 5.95 15.63 -12.93
C GLY A 74 5.22 14.52 -13.71
N LYS A 75 4.40 13.69 -13.06
CA LYS A 75 3.70 12.56 -13.71
C LYS A 75 2.20 12.61 -13.46
N THR A 76 1.43 12.24 -14.49
CA THR A 76 -0.02 12.04 -14.37
C THR A 76 -0.34 10.69 -13.72
N ALA A 77 -1.56 10.52 -13.21
CA ALA A 77 -2.00 9.22 -12.68
C ALA A 77 -1.86 8.07 -13.68
N ASP A 78 -2.16 8.30 -14.96
CA ASP A 78 -1.97 7.30 -16.03
C ASP A 78 -0.50 6.89 -16.18
N GLN A 79 0.41 7.85 -16.17
CA GLN A 79 1.85 7.57 -16.25
C GLN A 79 2.34 6.81 -15.02
N LEU A 80 1.87 7.18 -13.83
CA LEU A 80 2.24 6.52 -12.58
C LEU A 80 1.77 5.06 -12.54
N TRP A 81 0.57 4.79 -13.05
CA TRP A 81 0.01 3.45 -13.18
C TRP A 81 0.74 2.62 -14.25
N GLY A 82 0.82 3.14 -15.48
CA GLY A 82 1.42 2.44 -16.62
C GLY A 82 2.90 2.09 -16.40
N GLN A 83 3.65 3.00 -15.77
CA GLN A 83 5.07 2.78 -15.44
C GLN A 83 5.27 1.96 -14.15
N LYS A 84 4.20 1.51 -13.50
CA LYS A 84 4.22 0.77 -12.21
C LYS A 84 5.03 1.52 -11.15
N ILE A 85 4.91 2.86 -11.13
CA ILE A 85 5.47 3.72 -10.08
C ILE A 85 4.53 3.72 -8.87
N VAL A 86 3.23 3.73 -9.15
CA VAL A 86 2.18 3.47 -8.17
C VAL A 86 1.53 2.13 -8.53
N SER A 87 1.41 1.24 -7.54
CA SER A 87 0.74 -0.05 -7.70
C SER A 87 -0.32 -0.24 -6.64
N VAL A 88 -1.41 -0.93 -6.99
CA VAL A 88 -2.50 -1.26 -6.07
C VAL A 88 -2.34 -2.72 -5.66
N SER A 89 -2.35 -2.99 -4.34
CA SER A 89 -2.30 -4.35 -3.83
C SER A 89 -3.54 -5.15 -4.22
N VAL A 90 -3.41 -6.48 -4.36
CA VAL A 90 -4.52 -7.37 -4.73
C VAL A 90 -5.73 -7.19 -3.79
N HIS A 91 -5.50 -7.05 -2.49
CA HIS A 91 -6.55 -6.80 -1.49
C HIS A 91 -7.22 -5.43 -1.59
N SER A 92 -6.55 -4.44 -2.19
CA SER A 92 -7.18 -3.17 -2.53
C SER A 92 -8.01 -3.30 -3.80
N ASN A 93 -7.54 -4.05 -4.79
CA ASN A 93 -8.30 -4.34 -6.01
C ASN A 93 -9.62 -5.06 -5.68
N GLU A 94 -9.60 -6.09 -4.84
CA GLU A 94 -10.81 -6.80 -4.39
C GLU A 94 -11.88 -5.83 -3.84
N ARG A 95 -11.48 -4.91 -2.95
CA ARG A 95 -12.40 -3.92 -2.36
C ARG A 95 -12.89 -2.86 -3.35
N ILE A 96 -12.07 -2.51 -4.34
CA ILE A 96 -12.43 -1.58 -5.41
C ILE A 96 -13.47 -2.25 -6.32
N LEU A 97 -13.24 -3.50 -6.71
CA LEU A 97 -14.08 -4.30 -7.62
C LEU A 97 -15.44 -4.67 -7.01
N GLU A 98 -15.50 -4.91 -5.71
CA GLU A 98 -16.74 -5.24 -5.00
C GLU A 98 -17.67 -4.03 -4.81
N ARG A 99 -17.15 -2.81 -4.89
CA ARG A 99 -17.90 -1.60 -4.49
C ARG A 99 -18.31 -0.70 -5.66
N LEU A 100 -17.60 -0.75 -6.77
CA LEU A 100 -17.80 0.18 -7.89
C LEU A 100 -17.82 -0.63 -9.19
N GLY A 101 -18.99 -0.69 -9.84
CA GLY A 101 -19.21 -1.49 -11.04
C GLY A 101 -18.33 -1.10 -12.23
N SER A 102 -17.99 -2.12 -13.01
CA SER A 102 -17.59 -2.20 -14.44
C SER A 102 -16.53 -1.29 -15.07
N ASP A 103 -16.04 -0.23 -14.46
CA ASP A 103 -14.95 0.59 -15.07
C ASP A 103 -13.73 0.72 -14.15
N GLU A 104 -12.96 -0.36 -14.12
CA GLU A 104 -11.93 -0.63 -13.11
C GLU A 104 -10.69 0.28 -13.23
N LEU A 105 -10.37 0.72 -14.45
CA LEU A 105 -9.19 1.55 -14.71
C LEU A 105 -9.41 3.00 -14.29
N SER A 106 -10.54 3.61 -14.65
CA SER A 106 -10.85 5.01 -14.33
C SER A 106 -10.88 5.25 -12.81
N VAL A 107 -11.34 4.24 -12.05
CA VAL A 107 -11.32 4.26 -10.59
C VAL A 107 -9.89 4.24 -10.04
N ILE A 108 -9.03 3.34 -10.54
CA ILE A 108 -7.62 3.27 -10.13
C ILE A 108 -6.91 4.59 -10.42
N ILE A 109 -7.11 5.16 -11.62
CA ILE A 109 -6.55 6.47 -11.99
C ILE A 109 -7.04 7.57 -11.05
N SER A 110 -8.35 7.62 -10.75
CA SER A 110 -8.91 8.59 -9.80
C SER A 110 -8.32 8.46 -8.38
N ILE A 111 -8.07 7.23 -7.92
CA ILE A 111 -7.43 6.98 -6.62
C ILE A 111 -5.99 7.50 -6.63
N ILE A 112 -5.23 7.23 -7.68
CA ILE A 112 -3.86 7.70 -7.81
C ILE A 112 -3.82 9.23 -7.79
N ASP A 113 -4.71 9.89 -8.55
CA ASP A 113 -4.84 11.35 -8.54
C ASP A 113 -5.15 11.90 -7.13
N ARG A 114 -6.04 11.26 -6.38
CA ARG A 114 -6.32 11.68 -4.99
C ARG A 114 -5.10 11.51 -4.09
N ILE A 115 -4.33 10.44 -4.26
CA ILE A 115 -3.09 10.21 -3.49
C ILE A 115 -2.03 11.27 -3.80
N ILE A 116 -1.86 11.66 -5.06
CA ILE A 116 -0.96 12.75 -5.46
C ILE A 116 -1.28 14.00 -4.62
N ASN A 117 -2.56 14.31 -4.49
CA ASN A 117 -3.07 15.51 -3.82
C ASN A 117 -3.16 15.44 -2.28
N THR A 118 -2.77 14.34 -1.64
CA THR A 118 -2.69 14.28 -0.16
C THR A 118 -1.59 15.18 0.39
N ASP A 119 -1.74 15.70 1.61
CA ASP A 119 -0.78 16.64 2.21
C ASP A 119 -0.59 16.39 3.71
N PHE A 120 -1.24 15.37 4.26
CA PHE A 120 -1.22 15.06 5.68
C PHE A 120 -0.98 13.57 5.94
N VAL A 121 -0.18 13.28 6.98
CA VAL A 121 0.11 11.92 7.45
C VAL A 121 -0.59 11.72 8.81
N ILE A 122 -1.53 10.79 8.87
CA ILE A 122 -2.29 10.51 10.09
C ILE A 122 -1.49 9.63 11.04
N LYS A 123 -0.99 8.49 10.52
CA LYS A 123 -0.36 7.43 11.31
C LYS A 123 0.49 6.51 10.44
N ALA A 124 1.35 5.74 11.10
CA ALA A 124 2.06 4.61 10.51
C ALA A 124 1.64 3.30 11.19
N GLN A 125 1.65 2.22 10.41
CA GLN A 125 1.29 0.88 10.84
C GLN A 125 2.36 -0.13 10.48
N PHE A 126 2.75 -0.98 11.43
CA PHE A 126 3.52 -2.18 11.17
C PHE A 126 2.57 -3.35 10.85
N LYS A 127 2.76 -3.98 9.69
CA LYS A 127 1.91 -5.06 9.16
C LYS A 127 2.69 -6.34 8.86
N GLY A 128 3.89 -6.50 9.43
CA GLY A 128 4.75 -7.65 9.16
C GLY A 128 5.41 -7.64 7.77
N TYR A 129 5.46 -6.47 7.13
CA TYR A 129 6.22 -6.22 5.91
C TYR A 129 7.50 -5.42 6.23
N PRO A 130 8.53 -5.48 5.36
CA PRO A 130 9.77 -4.73 5.58
C PRO A 130 9.60 -3.22 5.75
N ALA A 131 8.51 -2.64 5.25
CA ALA A 131 8.20 -1.22 5.36
C ALA A 131 6.85 -1.01 6.07
N LEU A 132 6.73 0.11 6.75
CA LEU A 132 5.51 0.62 7.36
C LEU A 132 4.47 0.97 6.29
N THR A 133 3.22 0.93 6.72
CA THR A 133 2.08 1.47 5.96
C THR A 133 1.65 2.79 6.57
N TYR A 134 1.70 3.86 5.80
CA TYR A 134 1.31 5.20 6.18
C TYR A 134 -0.12 5.49 5.75
N THR A 135 -0.91 6.09 6.63
CA THR A 135 -2.24 6.59 6.28
C THR A 135 -2.15 8.06 5.91
N LEU A 136 -2.40 8.36 4.63
CA LEU A 136 -2.39 9.71 4.07
C LEU A 136 -3.80 10.24 3.88
N MET A 137 -3.96 11.55 4.01
CA MET A 137 -5.20 12.26 3.68
C MET A 137 -4.90 13.66 3.14
N LYS A 138 -5.93 14.29 2.59
CA LYS A 138 -5.92 15.71 2.24
C LYS A 138 -6.56 16.50 3.39
N SER A 139 -5.87 17.52 3.90
CA SER A 139 -6.18 18.23 5.14
C SER A 139 -7.50 19.02 5.07
N ASP A 140 -7.83 19.53 3.89
CA ASP A 140 -8.99 20.38 3.58
C ASP A 140 -10.13 19.62 2.86
N ASP A 141 -10.08 18.29 2.76
CA ASP A 141 -11.06 17.51 2.00
C ASP A 141 -12.35 17.21 2.80
N PRO A 142 -13.54 17.71 2.36
CA PRO A 142 -14.82 17.47 3.02
C PRO A 142 -15.24 15.99 3.06
N GLU A 143 -14.71 15.13 2.18
CA GLU A 143 -15.08 13.71 2.08
C GLU A 143 -14.20 12.77 2.95
N LYS A 144 -13.12 13.27 3.56
CA LYS A 144 -12.17 12.55 4.45
C LYS A 144 -11.67 11.19 3.95
N PHE A 145 -11.22 11.10 2.69
CA PHE A 145 -10.58 9.86 2.22
C PHE A 145 -9.26 9.60 2.94
N LYS A 146 -9.03 8.34 3.31
CA LYS A 146 -7.78 7.87 3.90
C LYS A 146 -7.16 6.82 2.99
N PHE A 147 -5.90 7.03 2.66
CA PHE A 147 -5.13 6.17 1.77
C PHE A 147 -4.03 5.48 2.57
N ALA A 148 -4.09 4.16 2.69
CA ALA A 148 -3.01 3.39 3.28
C ALA A 148 -1.97 3.07 2.19
N VAL A 149 -0.76 3.62 2.32
CA VAL A 149 0.32 3.49 1.33
C VAL A 149 1.61 3.00 1.99
N SER A 150 2.42 2.24 1.27
CA SER A 150 3.78 1.88 1.69
C SER A 150 4.78 2.25 0.60
N PHE A 151 6.02 2.49 1.01
CA PHE A 151 7.11 2.84 0.10
C PHE A 151 8.00 1.63 -0.09
N LYS A 152 7.98 1.07 -1.30
CA LYS A 152 8.87 -0.02 -1.67
C LYS A 152 10.11 0.56 -2.31
N ARG A 153 11.27 0.32 -1.70
CA ARG A 153 12.56 0.71 -2.25
C ARG A 153 12.82 -0.04 -3.56
N LYS A 154 13.17 0.70 -4.61
CA LYS A 154 13.78 0.21 -5.86
C LYS A 154 15.30 0.36 -5.78
N ASN A 155 15.99 -0.23 -6.76
CA ASN A 155 17.43 -0.07 -6.92
C ASN A 155 17.82 1.42 -6.97
N LYS A 156 19.01 1.75 -6.46
CA LYS A 156 19.61 3.11 -6.51
C LYS A 156 18.86 4.22 -5.74
N GLY A 157 18.08 3.87 -4.71
CA GLY A 157 17.44 4.86 -3.84
C GLY A 157 16.14 5.48 -4.38
N HIS A 158 15.62 4.96 -5.48
CA HIS A 158 14.27 5.28 -5.94
C HIS A 158 13.25 4.49 -5.14
N TYR A 159 12.03 5.02 -5.00
CA TYR A 159 10.92 4.33 -4.34
C TYR A 159 9.74 4.19 -5.30
N THR A 160 8.96 3.14 -5.11
CA THR A 160 7.61 3.01 -5.67
C THR A 160 6.60 3.08 -4.54
N LEU A 161 5.46 3.67 -4.84
CA LEU A 161 4.36 3.75 -3.90
C LEU A 161 3.44 2.55 -4.12
N GLN A 162 3.16 1.82 -3.05
CA GLN A 162 2.22 0.71 -3.07
C GLN A 162 1.00 1.08 -2.26
N ILE A 163 -0.17 1.08 -2.89
CA ILE A 163 -1.46 1.32 -2.26
C ILE A 163 -1.89 0.00 -1.61
N VAL A 164 -2.01 0.02 -0.29
CA VAL A 164 -2.24 -1.18 0.53
C VAL A 164 -3.71 -1.38 0.84
N THR A 165 -4.48 -0.31 1.10
CA THR A 165 -5.95 -0.34 1.34
C THR A 165 -6.59 1.04 1.13
N LEU A 166 -7.86 1.07 0.74
CA LEU A 166 -8.71 2.27 0.69
C LEU A 166 -9.79 2.22 1.79
N THR A 167 -9.98 3.31 2.51
CA THR A 167 -11.04 3.44 3.51
C THR A 167 -11.90 4.68 3.25
N PHE A 168 -13.22 4.47 3.14
CA PHE A 168 -14.23 5.51 2.90
C PHE A 168 -15.06 5.73 4.15
N LYS A 169 -15.37 6.99 4.48
CA LYS A 169 -16.06 7.38 5.73
C LYS A 169 -17.49 6.81 5.88
N ASN A 170 -18.14 6.44 4.77
CA ASN A 170 -19.52 5.93 4.73
C ASN A 170 -19.62 4.44 4.31
N SER A 171 -18.53 3.67 4.34
CA SER A 171 -18.63 2.23 4.11
C SER A 171 -19.05 1.52 5.40
N PRO A 172 -20.12 0.69 5.40
CA PRO A 172 -20.45 -0.10 6.57
C PRO A 172 -19.25 -0.95 6.97
N HIS A 173 -18.92 -0.94 8.27
CA HIS A 173 -17.99 -1.88 8.91
C HIS A 173 -18.61 -3.29 8.87
N ASN A 174 -18.72 -3.89 7.69
CA ASN A 174 -19.06 -5.30 7.63
C ASN A 174 -17.84 -6.08 8.07
N LYS A 175 -17.94 -6.61 9.30
CA LYS A 175 -17.15 -7.72 9.82
C LYS A 175 -17.14 -8.82 8.75
N MET A 176 -16.08 -8.88 7.95
CA MET A 176 -15.88 -9.94 6.96
C MET A 176 -14.99 -11.02 7.56
N THR A 177 -15.44 -11.58 8.67
CA THR A 177 -15.16 -12.99 8.93
C THR A 177 -16.29 -13.78 8.26
N THR A 178 -15.90 -14.83 7.56
CA THR A 178 -16.72 -15.94 7.06
C THR A 178 -17.42 -15.76 5.70
N ARG A 179 -17.03 -16.67 4.78
CA ARG A 179 -17.67 -17.10 3.51
C ARG A 179 -17.08 -16.56 2.18
N LEU A 180 -15.75 -16.52 2.05
CA LEU A 180 -15.06 -16.23 0.77
C LEU A 180 -14.74 -17.48 -0.09
N ILE A 181 -15.12 -18.70 0.32
CA ILE A 181 -14.81 -19.94 -0.43
C ILE A 181 -15.92 -20.31 -1.44
N GLN A 182 -17.09 -19.66 -1.42
CA GLN A 182 -18.27 -20.15 -2.17
C GLN A 182 -18.72 -19.31 -3.36
N ASP A 183 -18.15 -18.13 -3.62
CA ASP A 183 -18.57 -17.33 -4.77
C ASP A 183 -17.66 -17.58 -5.98
N ALA A 184 -17.98 -18.64 -6.72
CA ALA A 184 -17.26 -19.04 -7.94
C ALA A 184 -17.23 -17.91 -9.00
N ASN A 185 -18.20 -16.98 -8.96
CA ASN A 185 -18.27 -15.88 -9.90
C ASN A 185 -17.19 -14.81 -9.62
N LEU A 186 -16.94 -14.51 -8.34
CA LEU A 186 -15.87 -13.61 -7.94
C LEU A 186 -14.49 -14.20 -8.26
N LEU A 187 -14.29 -15.49 -7.98
CA LEU A 187 -13.02 -16.19 -8.27
C LEU A 187 -12.72 -16.19 -9.78
N ASN A 188 -13.74 -16.42 -10.61
CA ASN A 188 -13.62 -16.37 -12.07
C ASN A 188 -13.30 -14.96 -12.58
N ARG A 189 -13.94 -13.92 -12.02
CA ARG A 189 -13.61 -12.52 -12.33
C ARG A 189 -12.18 -12.16 -11.93
N MET A 190 -11.67 -12.70 -10.81
CA MET A 190 -10.30 -12.49 -10.36
C MET A 190 -9.26 -13.19 -11.26
N GLU A 191 -9.54 -14.43 -11.69
CA GLU A 191 -8.65 -15.14 -12.61
C GLU A 191 -8.67 -14.52 -14.02
N ASP A 192 -9.84 -14.08 -14.49
CA ASP A 192 -9.97 -13.31 -15.73
C ASP A 192 -9.23 -11.97 -15.66
N PHE A 193 -9.27 -11.32 -14.51
CA PHE A 193 -8.52 -10.09 -14.23
C PHE A 193 -7.01 -10.34 -14.25
N LYS A 194 -6.50 -11.37 -13.56
CA LYS A 194 -5.08 -11.75 -13.60
C LYS A 194 -4.62 -12.09 -15.02
N ARG A 195 -5.47 -12.75 -15.81
CA ARG A 195 -5.21 -13.10 -17.21
C ARG A 195 -5.14 -11.86 -18.09
N LYS A 196 -6.14 -10.97 -18.03
CA LYS A 196 -6.13 -9.69 -18.77
C LYS A 196 -4.93 -8.81 -18.40
N LEU A 197 -4.50 -8.81 -17.14
CA LEU A 197 -3.29 -8.11 -16.70
C LEU A 197 -2.01 -8.71 -17.30
N LYS A 198 -1.89 -10.04 -17.36
CA LYS A 198 -0.75 -10.70 -18.03
C LYS A 198 -0.75 -10.41 -19.53
N ASP A 199 -1.91 -10.43 -20.16
CA ASP A 199 -2.04 -10.23 -21.60
C ASP A 199 -1.77 -8.78 -22.01
N ALA A 200 -2.24 -7.80 -21.23
CA ALA A 200 -1.94 -6.38 -21.44
C ALA A 200 -0.43 -6.09 -21.30
N VAL A 201 0.22 -6.67 -20.28
CA VAL A 201 1.67 -6.53 -20.07
C VAL A 201 2.47 -7.20 -21.20
N ASN A 202 2.06 -8.37 -21.68
CA ASN A 202 2.73 -9.06 -22.77
C ASN A 202 2.54 -8.37 -24.12
N LYS A 203 1.41 -7.69 -24.34
CA LYS A 203 1.14 -6.91 -25.54
C LYS A 203 2.00 -5.64 -25.59
N GLU A 204 2.13 -4.92 -24.49
CA GLU A 204 3.01 -3.73 -24.41
C GLU A 204 4.51 -4.05 -24.53
N ILE A 205 4.95 -5.22 -24.07
CA ILE A 205 6.34 -5.68 -24.27
C ILE A 205 6.62 -5.98 -25.75
N LYS A 206 5.64 -6.56 -26.48
CA LYS A 206 5.77 -6.80 -27.92
C LYS A 206 5.74 -5.51 -28.74
N ASP A 207 4.89 -4.55 -28.38
CA ASP A 207 4.77 -3.30 -29.10
C ASP A 207 5.98 -2.35 -28.89
N ASN A 208 6.67 -2.45 -27.74
CA ASN A 208 7.92 -1.73 -27.48
C ASN A 208 9.19 -2.46 -27.95
N GLY A 209 9.12 -3.75 -28.25
CA GLY A 209 10.22 -4.53 -28.82
C GLY A 209 10.39 -4.40 -30.33
N ASN A 210 9.41 -3.81 -31.02
CA ASN A 210 9.38 -3.65 -32.49
C ASN A 210 9.75 -2.22 -32.96
N LYS A 211 10.29 -1.38 -32.05
CA LYS A 211 10.75 -0.01 -32.34
C LYS A 211 12.27 0.17 -32.18
N ASN A 212 13.06 -0.86 -32.48
CA ASN A 212 14.50 -0.77 -32.70
C ASN A 212 14.86 -1.34 -34.06
#